data_AF-A0A7C4K583-F1
#
_entry.id   AF-A0A7C4K583-F1
#
_cell.length_a   1.000
_cell.length_b   1.000
_cell.length_c   1.000
_cell.angle_alpha   90.00
_cell.angle_beta   90.00
_cell.angle_gamma   90.00
#
_symmetry.space_group_name_H-M   'P 1'
#
loop_
_entity.id
_entity.type
_entity.pdbx_description
1 polymer ?
#
loop_
_entity_poly.entity_id
_entity_poly.type
_entity_poly.pdbx_seq_one_letter_code
_entity_poly.pdbx_strand_id
1 'polypeptide(L)'
;MHEELFSESSHPPSNKSACPVCGEKIQGRWTECPNCRAVLPDVSALPSSSSLSPDEAIQSEEVLQPVLPATSDDEIRSDAKLTVQTLLVLAQKLQMQGDESAALEIYRQARELTDGMLAQLLDALVWKLEAAGREESTSTPVMLQGETPMAGADDLQSGKPAGANLPKVVDGQQKKRRISFAFLSFLFGVGLMLGLGLLNLGTRGFGPLAALATDTPTASLTPTSTRTPTATPPPSRTPPPTTTATPIPGTTSKRAQDGMDMAYIPAGEFQMGSERGDYDEMPIHRVYTDAFWIDVHEVTNEMFSLCVQAGKCPYQGSYFDSAKRNHPVTHVSWYDAQKYCQWVGGRLPTEAEWEKAARGGLMDSPFPWGNESPTCRERAKNGAQIYGCSGATVDVMSFAPNGYGLYDMAGNVWEWVADWYAADYYRSLTDDAHNPQGPSSGEGRVLRGGGWDSYNVRVSARFGFEPVVWVNSIGFRCSRSLP
;
A
#
# COMPACT_ATOMS: atom_id res chain seq x y z
N MET A 1 -36.63 -5.37 66.78
CA MET A 1 -36.51 -4.00 67.34
C MET A 1 -35.22 -3.42 66.79
N HIS A 2 -35.13 -2.44 65.91
CA HIS A 2 -36.01 -1.56 65.14
C HIS A 2 -35.24 -1.28 63.82
N GLU A 3 -35.83 -1.32 62.63
CA GLU A 3 -36.66 -0.27 61.99
C GLU A 3 -35.87 0.94 61.46
N GLU A 4 -36.32 1.40 60.30
CA GLU A 4 -35.71 2.23 59.26
C GLU A 4 -35.37 3.68 59.66
N LEU A 5 -34.54 4.36 58.84
CA LEU A 5 -34.97 5.56 58.09
C LEU A 5 -33.90 6.07 57.10
N PHE A 6 -34.38 6.37 55.90
CA PHE A 6 -33.73 7.03 54.77
C PHE A 6 -33.31 8.48 55.07
N SER A 7 -32.26 8.95 54.38
CA SER A 7 -32.11 10.35 53.96
C SER A 7 -31.11 10.42 52.80
N GLU A 8 -31.62 10.55 51.58
CA GLU A 8 -30.88 11.00 50.40
C GLU A 8 -30.41 12.46 50.57
N SER A 9 -29.19 12.77 50.13
CA SER A 9 -28.87 14.11 49.64
C SER A 9 -27.86 14.01 48.49
N SER A 10 -28.40 14.18 47.28
CA SER A 10 -27.74 14.39 45.99
C SER A 10 -26.62 15.43 46.03
N HIS A 11 -25.43 15.06 45.55
CA HIS A 11 -24.43 16.00 44.99
C HIS A 11 -24.16 15.58 43.54
N PRO A 12 -24.23 16.50 42.56
CA PRO A 12 -23.97 16.16 41.16
C PRO A 12 -22.47 15.85 40.95
N PRO A 13 -22.12 14.93 40.04
CA PRO A 13 -20.73 14.75 39.66
C PRO A 13 -20.24 16.02 38.96
N SER A 14 -19.19 16.64 39.50
CA SER A 14 -18.50 17.75 38.85
C SER A 14 -17.89 17.26 37.53
N ASN A 15 -18.53 17.56 36.40
CA ASN A 15 -17.99 17.33 35.06
C ASN A 15 -16.78 18.25 34.85
N LYS A 16 -15.58 17.76 35.18
CA LYS A 16 -14.31 18.36 34.76
C LYS A 16 -13.82 17.61 33.53
N SER A 17 -14.36 17.92 32.36
CA SER A 17 -13.80 17.46 31.10
C SER A 17 -12.60 18.33 30.73
N ALA A 18 -11.52 17.70 30.27
CA ALA A 18 -10.43 18.39 29.59
C ALA A 18 -10.78 18.50 28.10
N CYS A 19 -10.38 19.59 27.45
CA CYS A 19 -10.50 19.68 25.99
C CYS A 19 -9.71 18.53 25.35
N PRO A 20 -10.30 17.71 24.48
CA PRO A 20 -9.59 16.58 23.86
C PRO A 20 -8.50 17.04 22.88
N VAL A 21 -8.52 18.31 22.47
CA VAL A 21 -7.56 18.89 21.52
C VAL A 21 -6.37 19.53 22.23
N CYS A 22 -6.59 20.32 23.29
CA CYS A 22 -5.51 21.03 23.99
C CYS A 22 -5.26 20.59 25.45
N GLY A 23 -6.06 19.66 25.99
CA GLY A 23 -5.89 19.10 27.34
C GLY A 23 -6.27 20.03 28.49
N GLU A 24 -6.73 21.25 28.21
CA GLU A 24 -7.07 22.24 29.24
C GLU A 24 -8.39 21.90 29.92
N LYS A 25 -8.45 22.03 31.25
CA LYS A 25 -9.67 21.75 32.04
C LYS A 25 -10.71 22.82 31.76
N ILE A 26 -11.85 22.42 31.22
CA ILE A 26 -12.95 23.33 30.88
C ILE A 26 -14.05 23.23 31.96
N GLN A 27 -14.70 24.36 32.27
CA GLN A 27 -15.89 24.41 33.14
C GLN A 27 -17.10 24.91 32.33
N GLY A 28 -18.22 24.18 32.38
CA GLY A 28 -19.50 24.56 31.76
C GLY A 28 -19.77 23.98 30.36
N ARG A 29 -20.97 24.23 29.83
CA ARG A 29 -21.43 23.83 28.49
C ARG A 29 -21.00 24.90 27.48
N TRP A 30 -20.15 24.53 26.52
CA TRP A 30 -19.71 25.41 25.44
C TRP A 30 -19.65 24.64 24.12
N THR A 31 -20.08 25.28 23.04
CA THR A 31 -19.99 24.76 21.67
C THR A 31 -18.59 24.94 21.06
N GLU A 32 -17.76 25.84 21.60
CA GLU A 32 -16.41 26.14 21.10
C GLU A 32 -15.41 26.33 22.25
N CYS A 33 -14.23 25.73 22.17
CA CYS A 33 -13.18 25.87 23.19
C CYS A 33 -12.52 27.26 23.12
N PRO A 34 -12.47 28.06 24.20
CA PRO A 34 -11.95 29.43 24.15
C PRO A 34 -10.45 29.52 23.86
N ASN A 35 -9.67 28.45 24.10
CA ASN A 35 -8.21 28.47 23.88
C ASN A 35 -7.81 27.99 22.48
N CYS A 36 -8.42 26.91 21.98
CA CYS A 36 -8.07 26.32 20.67
C CYS A 36 -9.14 26.45 19.59
N ARG A 37 -10.30 27.07 19.90
CA ARG A 37 -11.45 27.24 19.01
C ARG A 37 -12.04 25.96 18.41
N ALA A 38 -11.71 24.79 19.00
CA ALA A 38 -12.30 23.52 18.59
C ALA A 38 -13.81 23.50 18.94
N VAL A 39 -14.65 23.23 17.94
CA VAL A 39 -16.09 23.06 18.11
C VAL A 39 -16.37 21.66 18.63
N LEU A 40 -17.00 21.54 19.80
CA LEU A 40 -17.34 20.25 20.42
C LEU A 40 -18.78 19.83 20.03
N PRO A 41 -19.02 18.57 19.63
CA PRO A 41 -20.35 18.12 19.25
C PRO A 41 -21.31 18.10 20.45
N ASP A 42 -22.51 18.64 20.25
CA ASP A 42 -23.59 18.65 21.24
C ASP A 42 -24.17 17.24 21.44
N VAL A 43 -23.88 16.61 22.58
CA VAL A 43 -24.35 15.26 22.95
C VAL A 43 -25.82 15.22 23.41
N SER A 44 -26.67 16.14 22.94
CA SER A 44 -28.09 16.22 23.28
C SER A 44 -29.01 15.34 22.42
N ALA A 45 -28.50 14.58 21.43
CA ALA A 45 -29.34 13.82 20.51
C ALA A 45 -28.86 12.37 20.30
N LEU A 46 -29.04 11.54 21.32
CA LEU A 46 -29.07 10.07 21.17
C LEU A 46 -30.29 9.55 21.94
N PRO A 47 -31.29 8.93 21.27
CA PRO A 47 -32.37 8.27 22.00
C PRO A 47 -31.87 6.97 22.62
N SER A 48 -32.11 6.83 23.93
CA SER A 48 -31.89 5.62 24.72
C SER A 48 -32.81 4.48 24.27
N SER A 49 -32.25 3.34 23.88
CA SER A 49 -33.01 2.12 23.63
C SER A 49 -33.02 1.22 24.86
N SER A 50 -34.21 1.06 25.45
CA SER A 50 -34.55 -0.08 26.30
C SER A 50 -36.00 -0.49 26.04
N SER A 51 -36.21 -1.81 25.93
CA SER A 51 -37.45 -2.58 25.88
C SER A 51 -38.35 -2.47 24.64
N LEU A 52 -38.38 -3.54 23.82
CA LEU A 52 -39.58 -4.33 23.48
C LEU A 52 -39.20 -5.56 22.62
N SER A 53 -39.90 -6.67 22.83
CA SER A 53 -39.67 -8.05 22.34
C SER A 53 -40.29 -8.34 20.95
N PRO A 54 -40.01 -9.50 20.32
CA PRO A 54 -40.28 -9.74 18.90
C PRO A 54 -41.68 -10.31 18.65
N ASP A 55 -42.35 -9.80 17.61
CA ASP A 55 -43.20 -10.52 16.64
C ASP A 55 -44.23 -9.57 15.99
N GLU A 56 -44.43 -9.77 14.68
CA GLU A 56 -45.52 -9.26 13.81
C GLU A 56 -45.56 -7.77 13.41
N ALA A 57 -45.15 -7.47 12.17
CA ALA A 57 -45.98 -6.73 11.20
C ALA A 57 -45.34 -6.73 9.80
N ILE A 58 -45.91 -7.52 8.89
CA ILE A 58 -45.75 -7.44 7.43
C ILE A 58 -46.95 -6.65 6.90
N GLN A 59 -46.74 -5.68 5.99
CA GLN A 59 -47.39 -5.59 4.65
C GLN A 59 -47.35 -4.19 4.04
N SER A 60 -46.96 -4.20 2.75
CA SER A 60 -47.34 -3.33 1.63
C SER A 60 -47.03 -1.83 1.68
N GLU A 61 -46.09 -1.40 0.82
CA GLU A 61 -46.40 -0.39 -0.19
C GLU A 61 -45.46 -0.55 -1.41
N GLU A 62 -46.06 -1.04 -2.49
CA GLU A 62 -45.52 -1.07 -3.84
C GLU A 62 -45.98 0.21 -4.56
N VAL A 63 -45.05 1.09 -4.91
CA VAL A 63 -45.33 2.21 -5.83
C VAL A 63 -44.22 2.27 -6.88
N LEU A 64 -44.64 2.08 -8.13
CA LEU A 64 -43.86 2.19 -9.38
C LEU A 64 -42.84 3.33 -9.40
N GLN A 65 -41.60 3.02 -9.78
CA GLN A 65 -40.68 3.96 -10.44
C GLN A 65 -40.13 3.35 -11.74
N PRO A 66 -39.87 4.17 -12.78
CA PRO A 66 -39.49 3.67 -14.10
C PRO A 66 -38.05 3.15 -14.10
N VAL A 67 -37.87 1.99 -14.74
CA VAL A 67 -36.58 1.33 -14.96
C VAL A 67 -35.69 2.19 -15.88
N LEU A 68 -34.63 2.76 -15.31
CA LEU A 68 -33.40 3.11 -16.01
C LEU A 68 -32.31 2.14 -15.54
N PRO A 69 -31.38 1.70 -16.41
CA PRO A 69 -30.37 0.73 -16.02
C PRO A 69 -29.44 1.37 -14.98
N ALA A 70 -29.45 0.82 -13.77
CA ALA A 70 -28.51 1.18 -12.71
C ALA A 70 -27.11 0.68 -13.10
N THR A 71 -26.25 1.55 -13.61
CA THR A 71 -24.82 1.42 -13.32
C THR A 71 -24.69 1.58 -11.82
N SER A 72 -24.23 0.54 -11.12
CA SER A 72 -24.16 0.57 -9.66
C SER A 72 -23.31 1.76 -9.21
N ASP A 73 -23.73 2.47 -8.17
CA ASP A 73 -22.97 3.59 -7.58
C ASP A 73 -21.54 3.15 -7.18
N ASP A 74 -21.32 1.85 -6.98
CA ASP A 74 -20.03 1.24 -6.67
C ASP A 74 -19.08 1.17 -7.88
N GLU A 75 -19.59 0.97 -9.09
CA GLU A 75 -18.80 0.96 -10.34
C GLU A 75 -18.30 2.37 -10.68
N ILE A 76 -19.17 3.38 -10.54
CA ILE A 76 -18.82 4.80 -10.72
C ILE A 76 -17.81 5.25 -9.66
N ARG A 77 -17.95 4.78 -8.41
CA ARG A 77 -17.02 5.09 -7.31
C ARG A 77 -15.67 4.39 -7.47
N SER A 78 -15.62 3.21 -8.10
CA SER A 78 -14.38 2.50 -8.45
C SER A 78 -13.58 3.24 -9.52
N ASP A 79 -14.25 3.68 -10.60
CA ASP A 79 -13.62 4.41 -11.70
C ASP A 79 -13.08 5.78 -11.26
N ALA A 80 -13.81 6.48 -10.40
CA ALA A 80 -13.34 7.75 -9.83
C ALA A 80 -12.09 7.57 -8.96
N LYS A 81 -12.01 6.48 -8.19
CA LYS A 81 -10.83 6.18 -7.35
C LYS A 81 -9.61 5.80 -8.19
N LEU A 82 -9.77 4.95 -9.20
CA LEU A 82 -8.69 4.59 -10.12
C LEU A 82 -8.17 5.82 -10.89
N THR A 83 -9.09 6.72 -11.28
CA THR A 83 -8.75 7.99 -11.91
C THR A 83 -7.96 8.90 -10.97
N VAL A 84 -8.43 9.11 -9.73
CA VAL A 84 -7.71 9.89 -8.71
C VAL A 84 -6.32 9.31 -8.48
N GLN A 85 -6.21 7.99 -8.33
CA GLN A 85 -4.95 7.30 -8.08
C GLN A 85 -3.95 7.47 -9.24
N THR A 86 -4.42 7.35 -10.48
CA THR A 86 -3.59 7.58 -11.67
C THR A 86 -3.10 9.03 -11.72
N LEU A 87 -3.96 9.99 -11.38
CA LEU A 87 -3.59 11.41 -11.29
C LEU A 87 -2.54 11.65 -10.21
N LEU A 88 -2.65 11.04 -9.02
CA LEU A 88 -1.66 11.20 -7.95
C LEU A 88 -0.28 10.66 -8.35
N VAL A 89 -0.23 9.48 -8.99
CA VAL A 89 1.03 8.90 -9.49
C VAL A 89 1.66 9.79 -10.56
N LEU A 90 0.84 10.35 -11.46
CA LEU A 90 1.32 11.25 -12.51
C LEU A 90 1.84 12.58 -11.92
N ALA A 91 1.14 13.15 -10.94
CA ALA A 91 1.57 14.35 -10.23
C ALA A 91 2.91 14.14 -9.51
N GLN A 92 3.07 13.04 -8.78
CA GLN A 92 4.33 12.67 -8.13
C GLN A 92 5.48 12.52 -9.14
N LYS A 93 5.21 11.89 -10.29
CA LYS A 93 6.21 11.73 -11.36
C LYS A 93 6.67 13.09 -11.90
N LEU A 94 5.77 14.04 -12.09
CA LEU A 94 6.09 15.39 -12.55
C LEU A 94 6.88 16.18 -11.50
N GLN A 95 6.57 16.03 -10.22
CA GLN A 95 7.38 16.62 -9.14
C GLN A 95 8.81 16.08 -9.14
N MET A 96 8.99 14.77 -9.30
CA MET A 96 10.33 14.17 -9.41
C MET A 96 11.11 14.66 -10.64
N GLN A 97 10.40 15.09 -11.69
CA GLN A 97 10.99 15.67 -12.90
C GLN A 97 11.22 17.19 -12.81
N GLY A 98 10.86 17.82 -11.68
CA GLY A 98 10.96 19.26 -11.46
C GLY A 98 9.85 20.09 -12.11
N ASP A 99 8.80 19.46 -12.63
CA ASP A 99 7.63 20.15 -13.21
C ASP A 99 6.53 20.33 -12.15
N GLU A 100 6.81 21.18 -11.17
CA GLU A 100 5.91 21.44 -10.05
C GLU A 100 4.59 22.10 -10.49
N SER A 101 4.63 22.87 -11.58
CA SER A 101 3.44 23.53 -12.13
C SER A 101 2.46 22.53 -12.74
N ALA A 102 2.95 21.55 -13.51
CA ALA A 102 2.10 20.49 -14.04
C ALA A 102 1.60 19.56 -12.93
N ALA A 103 2.44 19.24 -11.94
CA ALA A 103 2.01 18.45 -10.79
C ALA A 103 0.89 19.12 -9.98
N LEU A 104 1.01 20.43 -9.74
CA LEU A 104 -0.01 21.22 -9.03
C LEU A 104 -1.37 21.16 -9.72
N GLU A 105 -1.38 21.24 -11.05
CA GLU A 105 -2.63 21.17 -11.82
C GLU A 105 -3.30 19.79 -11.70
N ILE A 106 -2.49 18.73 -11.69
CA ILE A 106 -3.00 17.37 -11.55
C ILE A 106 -3.52 17.11 -10.13
N TYR A 107 -2.88 17.66 -9.09
CA TYR A 107 -3.40 17.58 -7.73
C TYR A 107 -4.76 18.28 -7.58
N ARG A 108 -4.99 19.40 -8.28
CA ARG A 108 -6.32 20.05 -8.31
C ARG A 108 -7.36 19.18 -8.98
N GLN A 109 -7.02 18.53 -10.10
CA GLN A 109 -7.93 17.61 -10.78
C GLN A 109 -8.28 16.39 -9.91
N ALA A 110 -7.28 15.82 -9.23
CA ALA A 110 -7.50 14.74 -8.28
C ALA A 110 -8.42 15.16 -7.12
N ARG A 111 -8.30 16.42 -6.67
CA ARG A 111 -9.13 16.98 -5.59
C ARG A 111 -10.61 17.11 -5.98
N GLU A 112 -10.90 17.47 -7.23
CA GLU A 112 -12.28 17.59 -7.74
C GLU A 112 -12.99 16.23 -7.85
N LEU A 113 -12.22 15.14 -7.92
CA LEU A 113 -12.72 13.78 -8.10
C LEU A 113 -12.80 12.98 -6.79
N THR A 114 -12.45 13.58 -5.64
CA THR A 114 -12.44 12.91 -4.34
C THR A 114 -12.99 13.79 -3.22
N ASP A 115 -13.49 13.16 -2.16
CA ASP A 115 -14.10 13.81 -1.00
C ASP A 115 -13.54 13.27 0.33
N GLY A 116 -13.89 13.93 1.45
CA GLY A 116 -13.48 13.50 2.79
C GLY A 116 -12.00 13.75 3.10
N MET A 117 -11.34 12.76 3.70
CA MET A 117 -9.97 12.93 4.20
C MET A 117 -8.94 13.09 3.07
N LEU A 118 -9.09 12.37 1.96
CA LEU A 118 -8.19 12.46 0.81
C LEU A 118 -8.27 13.85 0.15
N ALA A 119 -9.47 14.41 0.08
CA ALA A 119 -9.72 15.78 -0.33
C ALA A 119 -8.98 16.81 0.54
N GLN A 120 -9.06 16.68 1.86
CA GLN A 120 -8.36 17.58 2.79
C GLN A 120 -6.83 17.50 2.64
N LEU A 121 -6.30 16.31 2.36
CA LEU A 121 -4.87 16.10 2.11
C LEU A 121 -4.43 16.76 0.80
N LEU A 122 -5.25 16.66 -0.24
CA LEU A 122 -4.98 17.32 -1.51
C LEU A 122 -5.07 18.84 -1.39
N ASP A 123 -6.01 19.37 -0.62
CA ASP A 123 -6.08 20.80 -0.30
C ASP A 123 -4.79 21.28 0.39
N ALA A 124 -4.26 20.50 1.34
CA ALA A 124 -3.01 20.80 2.01
C ALA A 124 -1.78 20.74 1.09
N LEU A 125 -1.73 19.78 0.15
CA LEU A 125 -0.66 19.64 -0.84
C LEU A 125 -0.68 20.77 -1.87
N VAL A 126 -1.86 21.10 -2.41
CA VAL A 126 -2.06 22.23 -3.32
C VAL A 126 -1.61 23.53 -2.66
N TRP A 127 -2.01 23.77 -1.40
CA TRP A 127 -1.60 24.94 -0.66
C TRP A 127 -0.07 25.05 -0.48
N LYS A 128 0.61 23.94 -0.15
CA LYS A 128 2.07 23.91 0.01
C LYS A 128 2.81 24.25 -1.29
N LEU A 129 2.38 23.66 -2.41
CA LEU A 129 3.01 23.90 -3.71
C LEU A 129 2.77 25.34 -4.20
N GLU A 130 1.58 25.89 -3.96
CA GLU A 130 1.31 27.31 -4.22
C GLU A 130 2.15 28.25 -3.33
N ALA A 131 2.47 27.84 -2.10
CA ALA A 131 3.35 28.60 -1.21
C ALA A 131 4.81 28.59 -1.71
N ALA A 132 5.31 27.44 -2.17
CA ALA A 132 6.66 27.30 -2.74
C ALA A 132 6.86 28.19 -3.98
N GLY A 133 5.89 28.21 -4.90
CA GLY A 133 5.95 29.07 -6.09
C GLY A 133 5.87 30.58 -5.82
N ARG A 134 5.47 31.00 -4.61
CA ARG A 134 5.46 32.42 -4.20
C ARG A 134 6.82 32.90 -3.69
N GLU A 135 7.68 32.02 -3.20
CA GLU A 135 9.01 32.40 -2.69
C GLU A 135 10.02 32.62 -3.84
N GLU A 136 9.90 31.88 -4.94
CA GLU A 136 10.76 32.03 -6.13
C GLU A 136 10.56 33.36 -6.88
N SER A 137 9.43 34.06 -6.69
CA SER A 137 9.15 35.33 -7.38
C SER A 137 9.76 36.57 -6.71
N THR A 138 10.55 36.41 -5.64
CA THR A 138 11.12 37.52 -4.86
C THR A 138 12.66 37.58 -4.91
N SER A 139 13.26 37.41 -6.09
CA SER A 139 14.67 37.76 -6.30
C SER A 139 14.83 39.24 -6.73
N THR A 140 15.41 40.06 -5.85
CA THR A 140 15.81 41.46 -6.08
C THR A 140 16.82 41.64 -7.23
N PRO A 141 16.75 42.72 -8.04
CA PRO A 141 17.78 43.05 -9.00
C PRO A 141 18.97 43.78 -8.33
N VAL A 142 20.18 43.31 -8.62
CA VAL A 142 21.46 43.98 -8.31
C VAL A 142 21.84 44.88 -9.48
N MET A 143 21.99 46.19 -9.26
CA MET A 143 22.79 47.08 -10.13
C MET A 143 23.45 48.23 -9.33
N LEU A 144 24.76 48.05 -9.10
CA LEU A 144 25.90 48.98 -9.27
C LEU A 144 25.82 50.49 -8.87
N GLN A 145 26.58 50.79 -7.81
CA GLN A 145 27.55 51.88 -7.55
C GLN A 145 27.32 53.33 -8.06
N GLY A 146 27.45 54.30 -7.13
CA GLY A 146 27.79 55.70 -7.44
C GLY A 146 27.65 56.69 -6.27
N GLU A 147 28.71 56.83 -5.47
CA GLU A 147 29.24 58.04 -4.80
C GLU A 147 28.42 58.88 -3.77
N THR A 148 29.15 59.31 -2.73
CA THR A 148 28.87 60.03 -1.46
C THR A 148 28.61 61.56 -1.58
N PRO A 149 28.51 62.37 -0.48
CA PRO A 149 27.68 62.33 0.75
C PRO A 149 27.06 63.72 1.15
N MET A 150 26.42 63.80 2.33
CA MET A 150 26.27 64.94 3.28
C MET A 150 24.92 65.68 3.45
N ALA A 151 24.48 65.68 4.73
CA ALA A 151 23.92 66.77 5.55
C ALA A 151 22.41 67.10 5.61
N GLY A 152 21.94 67.34 6.86
CA GLY A 152 20.75 68.12 7.26
C GLY A 152 19.54 67.25 7.65
N ALA A 153 19.20 66.99 8.92
CA ALA A 153 18.73 67.86 10.02
C ALA A 153 17.25 68.30 9.89
N ASP A 154 16.50 68.04 10.99
CA ASP A 154 15.27 68.68 11.48
C ASP A 154 13.97 68.46 10.65
N ASP A 155 12.73 68.41 11.18
CA ASP A 155 12.18 68.48 12.53
C ASP A 155 10.68 68.05 12.47
N LEU A 156 10.13 67.76 13.66
CA LEU A 156 8.75 67.88 14.15
C LEU A 156 7.49 67.40 13.37
N GLN A 157 6.83 66.44 14.02
CA GLN A 157 5.39 66.25 14.30
C GLN A 157 4.35 67.30 13.83
N SER A 158 3.25 66.82 13.24
CA SER A 158 1.87 66.93 13.79
C SER A 158 0.80 66.46 12.79
N GLY A 159 -0.33 65.92 13.29
CA GLY A 159 -1.62 65.95 12.57
C GLY A 159 -2.30 64.61 12.23
N LYS A 160 -3.26 64.20 13.05
CA LYS A 160 -4.48 63.42 12.68
C LYS A 160 -5.66 64.43 12.63
N PRO A 161 -6.91 64.11 12.22
CA PRO A 161 -7.44 62.97 11.44
C PRO A 161 -8.47 63.40 10.35
N ALA A 162 -9.08 62.41 9.66
CA ALA A 162 -10.49 62.34 9.18
C ALA A 162 -10.64 61.94 7.71
N GLY A 163 -11.64 61.09 7.43
CA GLY A 163 -12.21 60.92 6.09
C GLY A 163 -12.52 59.48 5.71
N ALA A 164 -13.74 59.04 6.00
CA ALA A 164 -14.34 57.80 5.52
C ALA A 164 -14.40 57.74 3.97
N ASN A 165 -14.36 56.52 3.41
CA ASN A 165 -15.33 56.07 2.39
C ASN A 165 -15.12 54.58 2.06
N LEU A 166 -16.17 53.78 2.28
CA LEU A 166 -16.43 52.52 1.57
C LEU A 166 -16.89 52.83 0.13
N PRO A 167 -16.66 51.91 -0.81
CA PRO A 167 -17.80 51.36 -1.56
C PRO A 167 -17.71 49.84 -1.75
N LYS A 168 -18.77 49.12 -1.35
CA LYS A 168 -19.83 48.51 -2.19
C LYS A 168 -19.47 47.15 -2.79
N VAL A 169 -20.06 46.14 -2.15
CA VAL A 169 -20.36 44.80 -2.66
C VAL A 169 -21.19 44.93 -3.96
N VAL A 170 -20.72 44.28 -5.02
CA VAL A 170 -21.51 44.02 -6.24
C VAL A 170 -21.83 42.54 -6.26
N ASP A 171 -23.13 42.27 -6.26
CA ASP A 171 -23.77 40.97 -6.41
C ASP A 171 -23.55 40.45 -7.84
N GLY A 172 -23.16 39.18 -7.97
CA GLY A 172 -22.66 38.56 -9.20
C GLY A 172 -23.23 37.17 -9.38
N GLN A 173 -24.45 37.15 -9.93
CA GLN A 173 -25.24 36.00 -10.38
C GLN A 173 -24.45 34.76 -10.87
N GLN A 174 -24.82 33.59 -10.32
CA GLN A 174 -24.45 32.27 -10.81
C GLN A 174 -24.82 32.10 -12.29
N LYS A 175 -23.82 31.81 -13.13
CA LYS A 175 -24.01 31.37 -14.51
C LYS A 175 -23.63 29.89 -14.62
N LYS A 176 -24.65 29.01 -14.64
CA LYS A 176 -24.51 27.60 -15.02
C LYS A 176 -23.83 27.51 -16.39
N ARG A 177 -22.56 27.09 -16.43
CA ARG A 177 -21.87 26.71 -17.66
C ARG A 177 -22.17 25.24 -17.94
N ARG A 178 -22.99 25.00 -18.96
CA ARG A 178 -23.06 23.70 -19.64
C ARG A 178 -21.73 23.47 -20.35
N ILE A 179 -20.98 22.46 -19.92
CA ILE A 179 -19.80 21.97 -20.64
C ILE A 179 -20.33 21.14 -21.82
N SER A 180 -20.10 21.61 -23.05
CA SER A 180 -20.45 20.89 -24.27
C SER A 180 -19.53 19.69 -24.48
N PHE A 181 -20.13 18.54 -24.74
CA PHE A 181 -19.56 17.21 -25.05
C PHE A 181 -18.73 17.12 -26.35
N ALA A 182 -17.89 18.12 -26.66
CA ALA A 182 -17.18 18.19 -27.96
C ALA A 182 -15.65 18.01 -27.90
N PHE A 183 -15.08 17.71 -26.73
CA PHE A 183 -13.62 17.50 -26.60
C PHE A 183 -13.19 16.05 -26.34
N LEU A 184 -14.13 15.11 -26.20
CA LEU A 184 -13.84 13.69 -25.96
C LEU A 184 -13.76 12.84 -27.24
N SER A 185 -13.73 13.46 -28.43
CA SER A 185 -13.68 12.74 -29.71
C SER A 185 -12.32 12.84 -30.42
N PHE A 186 -11.31 13.47 -29.82
CA PHE A 186 -9.99 13.63 -30.44
C PHE A 186 -8.95 12.57 -29.99
N LEU A 187 -9.21 11.83 -28.91
CA LEU A 187 -8.30 10.78 -28.43
C LEU A 187 -8.67 9.34 -28.87
N PHE A 188 -9.81 9.15 -29.53
CA PHE A 188 -10.18 7.85 -30.13
C PHE A 188 -9.88 7.74 -31.64
N GLY A 189 -9.53 8.85 -32.31
CA GLY A 189 -9.37 8.91 -33.76
C GLY A 189 -7.98 8.56 -34.32
N VAL A 190 -6.94 8.48 -33.48
CA VAL A 190 -5.55 8.25 -33.93
C VAL A 190 -5.09 6.80 -33.71
N GLY A 191 -5.83 5.99 -32.94
CA GLY A 191 -5.53 4.57 -32.70
C GLY A 191 -6.04 3.60 -33.77
N LEU A 192 -6.94 4.01 -34.67
CA LEU A 192 -7.59 3.11 -35.64
C LEU A 192 -6.99 3.18 -37.06
N MET A 193 -5.91 3.92 -37.28
CA MET A 193 -5.24 4.06 -38.60
C MET A 193 -3.81 3.50 -38.65
N LEU A 194 -3.45 2.63 -37.70
CA LEU A 194 -2.21 1.83 -37.74
C LEU A 194 -2.45 0.32 -37.51
N GLY A 195 -3.70 -0.14 -37.68
CA GLY A 195 -4.10 -1.54 -37.50
C GLY A 195 -4.67 -2.24 -38.76
N LEU A 196 -4.53 -1.63 -39.95
CA LEU A 196 -5.01 -2.19 -41.21
C LEU A 196 -3.98 -1.98 -42.32
N GLY A 197 -2.97 -2.84 -42.32
CA GLY A 197 -1.96 -2.85 -43.36
C GLY A 197 -0.97 -3.96 -43.13
N LEU A 198 -1.42 -5.21 -43.31
CA LEU A 198 -0.68 -6.37 -43.83
C LEU A 198 -1.57 -7.62 -43.72
N LEU A 199 -2.58 -7.68 -44.59
CA LEU A 199 -3.21 -8.94 -44.97
C LEU A 199 -3.22 -9.01 -46.49
N ASN A 200 -2.83 -10.17 -47.00
CA ASN A 200 -2.72 -10.61 -48.40
C ASN A 200 -1.38 -10.38 -49.09
N LEU A 201 -0.57 -11.44 -49.14
CA LEU A 201 -0.19 -12.09 -50.40
C LEU A 201 0.32 -13.52 -50.09
N GLY A 202 -0.24 -14.54 -50.73
CA GLY A 202 0.45 -15.83 -50.86
C GLY A 202 -0.36 -17.11 -50.62
N THR A 203 -1.50 -17.28 -51.28
CA THR A 203 -2.09 -18.61 -51.52
C THR A 203 -1.18 -19.44 -52.43
N ARG A 204 -0.62 -20.55 -51.94
CA ARG A 204 -0.22 -21.69 -52.79
C ARG A 204 -0.65 -23.00 -52.13
N GLY A 205 -1.25 -23.84 -52.96
CA GLY A 205 -2.14 -24.92 -52.57
C GLY A 205 -1.46 -26.11 -51.90
N PHE A 206 -2.25 -26.78 -51.07
CA PHE A 206 -2.00 -28.14 -50.64
C PHE A 206 -2.63 -29.11 -51.66
N GLY A 207 -1.79 -29.96 -52.26
CA GLY A 207 -2.21 -31.20 -52.92
C GLY A 207 -1.78 -32.42 -52.07
N PRO A 208 -2.42 -33.59 -52.20
CA PRO A 208 -2.46 -34.60 -51.14
C PRO A 208 -1.51 -35.80 -51.36
N LEU A 209 -1.33 -36.53 -50.25
CA LEU A 209 -0.97 -37.96 -50.09
C LEU A 209 0.38 -38.47 -50.60
N ALA A 210 1.20 -38.96 -49.66
CA ALA A 210 1.86 -40.26 -49.74
C ALA A 210 2.30 -40.73 -48.36
N ALA A 211 1.69 -41.81 -47.88
CA ALA A 211 2.15 -42.58 -46.73
C ALA A 211 3.46 -43.28 -47.08
N LEU A 212 4.48 -43.14 -46.23
CA LEU A 212 5.68 -43.97 -46.28
C LEU A 212 5.77 -44.73 -44.96
N ALA A 213 5.50 -46.03 -45.08
CA ALA A 213 5.85 -47.03 -44.10
C ALA A 213 7.36 -47.28 -44.15
N THR A 214 8.01 -47.37 -42.99
CA THR A 214 9.35 -47.93 -42.87
C THR A 214 9.46 -48.72 -41.57
N ASP A 215 9.30 -50.03 -41.74
CA ASP A 215 10.03 -51.15 -41.15
C ASP A 215 10.51 -51.06 -39.70
N THR A 216 9.79 -51.78 -38.85
CA THR A 216 10.25 -52.27 -37.55
C THR A 216 11.15 -53.50 -37.75
N PRO A 217 12.43 -53.48 -37.33
CA PRO A 217 13.23 -54.70 -37.34
C PRO A 217 12.83 -55.61 -36.17
N THR A 218 12.40 -56.82 -36.53
CA THR A 218 12.16 -57.95 -35.63
C THR A 218 13.51 -58.46 -35.10
N ALA A 219 13.77 -58.30 -33.81
CA ALA A 219 14.92 -58.91 -33.16
C ALA A 219 14.62 -60.39 -32.85
N SER A 220 15.41 -61.27 -33.46
CA SER A 220 15.44 -62.71 -33.27
C SER A 220 16.00 -63.08 -31.90
N LEU A 221 15.33 -63.97 -31.17
CA LEU A 221 15.76 -64.49 -29.87
C LEU A 221 16.72 -65.66 -30.07
N THR A 222 18.01 -65.44 -29.81
CA THR A 222 19.01 -66.51 -29.67
C THR A 222 19.08 -66.94 -28.19
N PRO A 223 18.99 -68.24 -27.85
CA PRO A 223 19.08 -68.69 -26.46
C PRO A 223 20.53 -68.60 -25.97
N THR A 224 20.77 -67.72 -25.00
CA THR A 224 22.07 -67.62 -24.32
C THR A 224 22.07 -68.46 -23.04
N SER A 225 23.13 -69.25 -22.89
CA SER A 225 23.38 -70.23 -21.83
C SER A 225 23.19 -69.67 -20.41
N THR A 226 22.43 -70.40 -19.61
CA THR A 226 22.14 -70.15 -18.19
C THR A 226 23.42 -70.24 -17.35
N ARG A 227 23.87 -69.11 -16.79
CA ARG A 227 24.85 -69.11 -15.69
C ARG A 227 24.15 -69.38 -14.37
N THR A 228 24.78 -70.23 -13.57
CA THR A 228 24.45 -70.56 -12.17
C THR A 228 24.20 -69.29 -11.33
N PRO A 229 23.16 -69.26 -10.48
CA PRO A 229 22.84 -68.08 -9.68
C PRO A 229 23.92 -67.84 -8.61
N THR A 230 24.60 -66.72 -8.71
CA THR A 230 25.39 -66.15 -7.62
C THR A 230 24.43 -65.64 -6.54
N ALA A 231 24.64 -66.07 -5.30
CA ALA A 231 23.84 -65.63 -4.16
C ALA A 231 23.89 -64.10 -4.02
N THR A 232 22.73 -63.45 -4.16
CA THR A 232 22.54 -62.02 -3.92
C THR A 232 22.78 -61.72 -2.44
N PRO A 233 23.69 -60.79 -2.08
CA PRO A 233 23.81 -60.35 -0.70
C PRO A 233 22.47 -59.71 -0.24
N PRO A 234 22.03 -59.94 1.00
CA PRO A 234 20.81 -59.36 1.51
C PRO A 234 20.83 -57.83 1.39
N PRO A 235 19.68 -57.17 1.13
CA PRO A 235 19.63 -55.73 1.00
C PRO A 235 20.22 -55.08 2.24
N SER A 236 21.25 -54.25 2.03
CA SER A 236 21.79 -53.40 3.09
C SER A 236 20.64 -52.55 3.62
N ARG A 237 20.39 -52.63 4.93
CA ARG A 237 19.34 -51.85 5.58
C ARG A 237 19.67 -50.37 5.37
N THR A 238 18.91 -49.70 4.51
CA THR A 238 18.91 -48.24 4.42
C THR A 238 18.61 -47.73 5.83
N PRO A 239 19.47 -46.86 6.42
CA PRO A 239 19.16 -46.28 7.72
C PRO A 239 17.79 -45.58 7.60
N PRO A 240 16.91 -45.72 8.60
CA PRO A 240 15.63 -45.01 8.60
C PRO A 240 15.91 -43.51 8.39
N PRO A 241 15.07 -42.79 7.62
CA PRO A 241 15.27 -41.36 7.39
C PRO A 241 15.40 -40.68 8.74
N THR A 242 16.55 -40.05 8.99
CA THR A 242 16.75 -39.20 10.16
C THR A 242 15.62 -38.20 10.16
N THR A 243 14.73 -38.29 11.14
CA THR A 243 13.63 -37.35 11.30
C THR A 243 14.26 -36.02 11.72
N THR A 244 14.65 -35.21 10.75
CA THR A 244 15.02 -33.82 11.00
C THR A 244 13.81 -33.18 11.66
N ALA A 245 13.95 -32.81 12.93
CA ALA A 245 12.87 -32.18 13.68
C ALA A 245 12.35 -30.98 12.89
N THR A 246 11.04 -30.92 12.66
CA THR A 246 10.40 -29.78 12.00
C THR A 246 10.74 -28.52 12.80
N PRO A 247 11.29 -27.45 12.18
CA PRO A 247 11.62 -26.23 12.90
C PRO A 247 10.38 -25.64 13.57
N ILE A 248 10.57 -25.04 14.74
CA ILE A 248 9.50 -24.34 15.45
C ILE A 248 9.22 -23.02 14.69
N PRO A 249 7.96 -22.57 14.55
CA PRO A 249 7.65 -21.27 13.95
C PRO A 249 8.50 -20.14 14.55
N GLY A 250 9.09 -19.30 13.69
CA GLY A 250 10.01 -18.23 14.10
C GLY A 250 11.44 -18.67 14.42
N THR A 251 11.79 -19.95 14.25
CA THR A 251 13.21 -20.38 14.21
C THR A 251 13.90 -19.64 13.08
N THR A 252 15.11 -19.11 13.34
CA THR A 252 15.88 -18.38 12.32
C THR A 252 17.02 -19.22 11.73
N SER A 253 17.32 -18.98 10.45
CA SER A 253 18.48 -19.53 9.74
C SER A 253 19.24 -18.39 9.06
N LYS A 254 20.52 -18.21 9.39
CA LYS A 254 21.36 -17.20 8.77
C LYS A 254 21.78 -17.60 7.35
N ARG A 255 21.56 -16.73 6.38
CA ARG A 255 21.97 -16.89 4.99
C ARG A 255 23.41 -16.42 4.81
N ALA A 256 24.25 -17.29 4.26
CA ALA A 256 25.68 -17.02 4.14
C ALA A 256 26.03 -15.90 3.13
N GLN A 257 25.17 -15.66 2.12
CA GLN A 257 25.48 -14.76 1.01
C GLN A 257 25.50 -13.27 1.44
N ASP A 258 24.66 -12.90 2.39
CA ASP A 258 24.42 -11.50 2.81
C ASP A 258 24.27 -11.34 4.33
N GLY A 259 24.29 -12.44 5.10
CA GLY A 259 24.17 -12.42 6.55
C GLY A 259 22.74 -12.31 7.09
N MET A 260 21.72 -12.27 6.22
CA MET A 260 20.30 -12.15 6.59
C MET A 260 19.84 -13.35 7.43
N ASP A 261 19.15 -13.09 8.53
CA ASP A 261 18.42 -14.14 9.24
C ASP A 261 17.06 -14.36 8.55
N MET A 262 16.71 -15.62 8.27
CA MET A 262 15.41 -15.98 7.71
C MET A 262 14.57 -16.70 8.76
N ALA A 263 13.31 -16.32 8.94
CA ALA A 263 12.36 -17.00 9.81
C ALA A 263 11.67 -18.17 9.10
N TYR A 264 11.52 -19.28 9.81
CA TYR A 264 10.71 -20.42 9.38
C TYR A 264 9.22 -20.14 9.57
N ILE A 265 8.45 -20.24 8.48
CA ILE A 265 6.99 -20.17 8.48
C ILE A 265 6.45 -21.59 8.27
N PRO A 266 5.61 -22.11 9.18
CA PRO A 266 5.09 -23.46 9.07
C PRO A 266 4.09 -23.58 7.91
N ALA A 267 4.01 -24.78 7.33
CA ALA A 267 2.96 -25.13 6.38
C ALA A 267 1.59 -25.05 7.06
N GLY A 268 0.55 -24.76 6.28
CA GLY A 268 -0.82 -24.75 6.78
C GLY A 268 -1.69 -23.64 6.22
N GLU A 269 -2.94 -23.70 6.61
CA GLU A 269 -3.99 -22.78 6.16
C GLU A 269 -3.99 -21.47 6.94
N PHE A 270 -4.39 -20.40 6.27
CA PHE A 270 -4.74 -19.14 6.90
C PHE A 270 -5.87 -18.44 6.12
N GLN A 271 -6.47 -17.43 6.75
CA GLN A 271 -7.46 -16.57 6.10
C GLN A 271 -6.75 -15.38 5.47
N MET A 272 -6.80 -15.30 4.14
CA MET A 272 -6.18 -14.24 3.34
C MET A 272 -7.22 -13.18 2.96
N GLY A 273 -6.83 -11.90 2.97
CA GLY A 273 -7.74 -10.79 2.71
C GLY A 273 -8.49 -10.25 3.93
N SER A 274 -9.51 -9.43 3.69
CA SER A 274 -10.25 -8.72 4.75
C SER A 274 -11.63 -8.30 4.29
N GLU A 275 -12.66 -8.60 5.10
CA GLU A 275 -14.04 -8.11 4.90
C GLU A 275 -14.23 -6.63 5.27
N ARG A 276 -13.23 -6.03 5.92
CA ARG A 276 -13.20 -4.60 6.25
C ARG A 276 -12.16 -3.85 5.40
N GLY A 277 -11.64 -4.54 4.38
CA GLY A 277 -10.61 -4.10 3.45
C GLY A 277 -11.15 -3.19 2.34
N ASP A 278 -10.27 -2.83 1.41
CA ASP A 278 -10.67 -2.29 0.11
C ASP A 278 -11.22 -3.41 -0.80
N TYR A 279 -11.79 -3.04 -1.94
CA TYR A 279 -12.47 -3.98 -2.85
C TYR A 279 -11.58 -5.15 -3.28
N ASP A 280 -10.30 -4.88 -3.53
CA ASP A 280 -9.29 -5.85 -3.97
C ASP A 280 -8.71 -6.68 -2.83
N GLU A 281 -8.96 -6.31 -1.57
CA GLU A 281 -8.64 -7.11 -0.38
C GLU A 281 -9.74 -8.13 -0.04
N MET A 282 -10.90 -8.04 -0.71
CA MET A 282 -12.07 -8.89 -0.53
C MET A 282 -12.20 -9.94 -1.66
N PRO A 283 -12.85 -11.08 -1.40
CA PRO A 283 -13.33 -11.54 -0.09
C PRO A 283 -12.19 -12.11 0.77
N ILE A 284 -12.46 -12.29 2.06
CA ILE A 284 -11.64 -13.19 2.86
C ILE A 284 -11.79 -14.62 2.31
N HIS A 285 -10.67 -15.32 2.13
CA HIS A 285 -10.68 -16.68 1.59
C HIS A 285 -9.59 -17.53 2.24
N ARG A 286 -9.78 -18.84 2.25
CA ARG A 286 -8.83 -19.78 2.85
C ARG A 286 -7.74 -20.09 1.83
N VAL A 287 -6.49 -19.98 2.29
CA VAL A 287 -5.31 -20.31 1.49
C VAL A 287 -4.41 -21.25 2.26
N TYR A 288 -3.97 -22.32 1.61
CA TYR A 288 -2.89 -23.16 2.11
C TYR A 288 -1.55 -22.70 1.52
N THR A 289 -0.53 -22.61 2.35
CA THR A 289 0.87 -22.51 1.88
C THR A 289 1.71 -23.61 2.50
N ASP A 290 2.66 -24.12 1.72
CA ASP A 290 3.74 -24.98 2.22
C ASP A 290 4.60 -24.22 3.25
N ALA A 291 5.49 -24.96 3.92
CA ALA A 291 6.46 -24.33 4.80
C ALA A 291 7.57 -23.67 3.98
N PHE A 292 8.00 -22.50 4.41
CA PHE A 292 9.04 -21.71 3.72
C PHE A 292 9.87 -20.90 4.71
N TRP A 293 11.01 -20.41 4.23
CA TRP A 293 11.83 -19.41 4.90
C TRP A 293 11.52 -18.03 4.33
N ILE A 294 11.48 -17.00 5.16
CA ILE A 294 11.34 -15.60 4.73
C ILE A 294 12.26 -14.69 5.55
N ASP A 295 12.79 -13.65 4.93
CA ASP A 295 13.68 -12.69 5.57
C ASP A 295 13.01 -12.01 6.78
N VAL A 296 13.74 -11.92 7.90
CA VAL A 296 13.21 -11.34 9.15
C VAL A 296 12.95 -9.85 9.03
N HIS A 297 13.64 -9.16 8.13
CA HIS A 297 13.47 -7.73 7.86
C HIS A 297 13.67 -7.45 6.35
N GLU A 298 13.35 -6.24 5.91
CA GLU A 298 13.59 -5.78 4.54
C GLU A 298 15.08 -5.84 4.18
N VAL A 299 15.43 -6.09 2.91
CA VAL A 299 16.85 -6.10 2.49
C VAL A 299 17.46 -4.72 2.74
N THR A 300 18.60 -4.66 3.44
CA THR A 300 19.24 -3.38 3.77
C THR A 300 20.13 -2.86 2.64
N ASN A 301 20.49 -1.57 2.69
CA ASN A 301 21.47 -0.99 1.77
C ASN A 301 22.82 -1.71 1.82
N GLU A 302 23.30 -2.08 3.01
CA GLU A 302 24.56 -2.84 3.14
C GLU A 302 24.46 -4.20 2.43
N MET A 303 23.38 -4.94 2.66
CA MET A 303 23.14 -6.23 2.03
C MET A 303 23.02 -6.12 0.50
N PHE A 304 22.30 -5.12 0.00
CA PHE A 304 22.18 -4.87 -1.44
C PHE A 304 23.52 -4.49 -2.07
N SER A 305 24.34 -3.70 -1.36
CA SER A 305 25.67 -3.30 -1.82
C SER A 305 26.59 -4.50 -2.09
N LEU A 306 26.42 -5.62 -1.38
CA LEU A 306 27.16 -6.87 -1.63
C LEU A 306 26.81 -7.47 -2.99
N CYS A 307 25.53 -7.44 -3.38
CA CYS A 307 25.08 -7.90 -4.70
C CYS A 307 25.66 -7.04 -5.83
N VAL A 308 25.72 -5.73 -5.60
CA VAL A 308 26.30 -4.76 -6.55
C VAL A 308 27.81 -4.99 -6.68
N GLN A 309 28.52 -5.16 -5.56
CA GLN A 309 29.97 -5.47 -5.55
C GLN A 309 30.27 -6.82 -6.24
N ALA A 310 29.37 -7.80 -6.15
CA ALA A 310 29.47 -9.06 -6.86
C ALA A 310 29.13 -8.96 -8.36
N GLY A 311 28.73 -7.78 -8.86
CA GLY A 311 28.33 -7.55 -10.25
C GLY A 311 27.02 -8.24 -10.63
N LYS A 312 26.15 -8.51 -9.66
CA LYS A 312 24.88 -9.24 -9.85
C LYS A 312 23.65 -8.33 -9.84
N CYS A 313 23.73 -7.21 -9.14
CA CYS A 313 22.68 -6.19 -9.07
C CYS A 313 23.16 -4.87 -9.71
N PRO A 314 22.26 -4.03 -10.25
CA PRO A 314 22.64 -2.75 -10.83
C PRO A 314 23.08 -1.75 -9.77
N TYR A 315 23.98 -0.85 -10.15
CA TYR A 315 24.45 0.26 -9.34
C TYR A 315 23.59 1.50 -9.58
N GLN A 316 23.03 2.09 -8.52
CA GLN A 316 22.32 3.38 -8.59
C GLN A 316 22.87 4.45 -7.62
N GLY A 317 24.07 4.25 -7.05
CA GLY A 317 24.80 5.26 -6.26
C GLY A 317 24.33 5.50 -4.83
N SER A 318 23.03 5.43 -4.53
CA SER A 318 22.47 5.72 -3.19
C SER A 318 22.80 4.68 -2.11
N TYR A 319 23.09 3.43 -2.49
CA TYR A 319 23.27 2.29 -1.57
C TYR A 319 24.55 2.33 -0.72
N PHE A 320 25.50 3.22 -1.06
CA PHE A 320 26.79 3.32 -0.39
C PHE A 320 26.83 4.42 0.68
N ASP A 321 25.69 5.04 0.99
CA ASP A 321 25.59 5.96 2.11
C ASP A 321 25.78 5.21 3.42
N SER A 322 26.96 5.44 4.02
CA SER A 322 27.37 4.81 5.26
C SER A 322 26.42 5.07 6.44
N ALA A 323 25.66 6.17 6.41
CA ALA A 323 24.68 6.55 7.43
C ALA A 323 23.37 5.76 7.31
N LYS A 324 23.09 5.17 6.15
CA LYS A 324 21.85 4.42 5.86
C LYS A 324 22.10 2.93 5.61
N ARG A 325 23.23 2.40 6.07
CA ARG A 325 23.60 0.98 5.86
C ARG A 325 22.55 -0.01 6.35
N ASN A 326 21.87 0.30 7.45
CA ASN A 326 20.82 -0.54 8.05
C ASN A 326 19.40 -0.13 7.66
N HIS A 327 19.23 0.91 6.86
CA HIS A 327 17.92 1.24 6.30
C HIS A 327 17.57 0.22 5.19
N PRO A 328 16.27 -0.02 4.93
CA PRO A 328 15.86 -0.80 3.78
C PRO A 328 16.39 -0.17 2.49
N VAL A 329 16.78 -1.02 1.55
CA VAL A 329 17.12 -0.61 0.20
C VAL A 329 15.86 -0.10 -0.49
N THR A 330 15.95 1.08 -1.09
CA THR A 330 14.86 1.68 -1.87
C THR A 330 15.36 2.05 -3.26
N HIS A 331 14.51 2.62 -4.12
CA HIS A 331 14.84 2.82 -5.54
C HIS A 331 15.27 1.50 -6.20
N VAL A 332 14.53 0.43 -5.92
CA VAL A 332 14.72 -0.88 -6.52
C VAL A 332 13.44 -1.29 -7.25
N SER A 333 13.59 -1.66 -8.51
CA SER A 333 12.48 -2.17 -9.31
C SER A 333 12.16 -3.59 -8.89
N TRP A 334 11.02 -4.11 -9.32
CA TRP A 334 10.67 -5.52 -9.10
C TRP A 334 11.73 -6.45 -9.70
N TYR A 335 12.31 -6.09 -10.85
CA TYR A 335 13.37 -6.86 -11.50
C TYR A 335 14.68 -6.84 -10.72
N ASP A 336 15.00 -5.73 -10.05
CA ASP A 336 16.20 -5.62 -9.22
C ASP A 336 16.05 -6.45 -7.95
N ALA A 337 14.88 -6.38 -7.32
CA ALA A 337 14.50 -7.20 -6.18
C ALA A 337 14.56 -8.71 -6.53
N GLN A 338 14.01 -9.09 -7.68
CA GLN A 338 14.08 -10.47 -8.17
C GLN A 338 15.53 -10.93 -8.40
N LYS A 339 16.37 -10.13 -9.05
CA LYS A 339 17.80 -10.45 -9.27
C LYS A 339 18.54 -10.63 -7.96
N TYR A 340 18.29 -9.76 -6.98
CA TYR A 340 18.88 -9.88 -5.65
C TYR A 340 18.48 -11.19 -4.99
N CYS A 341 17.16 -11.48 -4.92
CA CYS A 341 16.69 -12.70 -4.28
C CYS A 341 17.24 -13.96 -4.97
N GLN A 342 17.34 -13.97 -6.29
CA GLN A 342 17.98 -15.08 -7.03
C GLN A 342 19.47 -15.22 -6.69
N TRP A 343 20.21 -14.10 -6.59
CA TRP A 343 21.63 -14.11 -6.25
C TRP A 343 21.89 -14.71 -4.87
N VAL A 344 21.01 -14.43 -3.89
CA VAL A 344 21.12 -15.01 -2.54
C VAL A 344 20.55 -16.43 -2.43
N GLY A 345 20.14 -17.03 -3.54
CA GLY A 345 19.60 -18.40 -3.57
C GLY A 345 18.16 -18.52 -3.05
N GLY A 346 17.40 -17.42 -3.12
CA GLY A 346 15.97 -17.35 -2.80
C GLY A 346 15.14 -16.83 -3.98
N ARG A 347 14.00 -16.25 -3.65
CA ARG A 347 13.03 -15.62 -4.57
C ARG A 347 12.26 -14.54 -3.83
N LEU A 348 11.44 -13.77 -4.53
CA LEU A 348 10.42 -12.97 -3.86
C LEU A 348 9.36 -13.92 -3.25
N PRO A 349 8.77 -13.57 -2.09
CA PRO A 349 7.61 -14.29 -1.56
C PRO A 349 6.43 -14.17 -2.51
N THR A 350 5.52 -15.14 -2.50
CA THR A 350 4.20 -14.89 -3.09
C THR A 350 3.42 -13.92 -2.21
N GLU A 351 2.38 -13.30 -2.75
CA GLU A 351 1.46 -12.44 -2.00
C GLU A 351 0.89 -13.18 -0.78
N ALA A 352 0.53 -14.45 -0.97
CA ALA A 352 -0.01 -15.29 0.10
C ALA A 352 1.03 -15.65 1.16
N GLU A 353 2.27 -15.98 0.76
CA GLU A 353 3.36 -16.21 1.70
C GLU A 353 3.66 -14.96 2.52
N TRP A 354 3.70 -13.79 1.88
CA TRP A 354 3.93 -12.51 2.54
C TRP A 354 2.84 -12.22 3.57
N GLU A 355 1.56 -12.35 3.19
CA GLU A 355 0.45 -12.04 4.10
C GLU A 355 0.40 -13.02 5.28
N LYS A 356 0.61 -14.33 5.05
CA LYS A 356 0.69 -15.31 6.12
C LYS A 356 1.82 -15.00 7.10
N ALA A 357 2.99 -14.64 6.57
CA ALA A 357 4.14 -14.27 7.39
C ALA A 357 3.85 -12.98 8.18
N ALA A 358 3.22 -11.99 7.55
CA ALA A 358 2.88 -10.69 8.15
C ALA A 358 1.87 -10.81 9.28
N ARG A 359 0.87 -11.70 9.14
CA ARG A 359 -0.13 -11.99 10.19
C ARG A 359 0.48 -12.57 11.46
N GLY A 360 1.67 -13.16 11.40
CA GLY A 360 2.39 -13.59 12.61
C GLY A 360 1.64 -14.62 13.46
N GLY A 361 0.75 -15.41 12.86
CA GLY A 361 -0.12 -16.38 13.56
C GLY A 361 -1.42 -15.80 14.12
N LEU A 362 -1.69 -14.50 13.94
CA LEU A 362 -2.97 -13.89 14.29
C LEU A 362 -4.03 -14.13 13.22
N MET A 363 -5.27 -14.35 13.66
CA MET A 363 -6.45 -14.43 12.80
C MET A 363 -7.27 -13.14 12.93
N ASP A 364 -7.90 -12.70 11.84
CA ASP A 364 -8.81 -11.55 11.80
C ASP A 364 -8.26 -10.27 12.46
N SER A 365 -6.95 -10.03 12.28
CA SER A 365 -6.27 -8.84 12.79
C SER A 365 -5.89 -7.92 11.62
N PRO A 366 -6.18 -6.60 11.71
CA PRO A 366 -5.85 -5.65 10.65
C PRO A 366 -4.35 -5.36 10.58
N PHE A 367 -3.60 -5.57 11.66
CA PHE A 367 -2.15 -5.32 11.70
C PHE A 367 -1.37 -6.55 12.19
N PRO A 368 -0.04 -6.64 11.92
CA PRO A 368 0.82 -7.74 12.39
C PRO A 368 0.81 -7.97 13.90
N TRP A 369 0.42 -6.97 14.69
CA TRP A 369 0.37 -6.99 16.15
C TRP A 369 -1.05 -7.03 16.73
N GLY A 370 -2.10 -6.98 15.91
CA GLY A 370 -3.50 -7.00 16.35
C GLY A 370 -4.32 -5.80 15.88
N ASN A 371 -5.26 -5.35 16.73
CA ASN A 371 -6.27 -4.35 16.39
C ASN A 371 -5.90 -2.91 16.76
N GLU A 372 -4.82 -2.71 17.53
CA GLU A 372 -4.40 -1.37 17.96
C GLU A 372 -3.84 -0.57 16.78
N SER A 373 -4.27 0.68 16.64
CA SER A 373 -3.77 1.58 15.60
C SER A 373 -2.26 1.76 15.66
N PRO A 374 -1.57 1.94 14.52
CA PRO A 374 -0.13 2.13 14.48
C PRO A 374 0.31 3.42 15.19
N THR A 375 1.52 3.42 15.73
CA THR A 375 2.18 4.58 16.31
C THR A 375 3.63 4.69 15.82
N CYS A 376 4.16 5.91 15.76
CA CYS A 376 5.57 6.16 15.41
C CYS A 376 6.56 5.79 16.53
N ARG A 377 6.10 5.22 17.65
CA ARG A 377 6.96 4.95 18.81
C ARG A 377 7.83 3.72 18.54
N GLU A 378 9.13 3.93 18.43
CA GLU A 378 10.12 2.84 18.36
C GLU A 378 9.93 1.82 19.48
N ARG A 379 10.19 0.54 19.16
CA ARG A 379 10.03 -0.61 20.06
C ARG A 379 8.61 -0.84 20.62
N ALA A 380 7.63 -0.01 20.27
CA ALA A 380 6.24 -0.28 20.63
C ALA A 380 5.74 -1.52 19.87
N LYS A 381 4.83 -2.28 20.49
CA LYS A 381 4.21 -3.45 19.86
C LYS A 381 3.40 -3.08 18.62
N ASN A 382 2.69 -1.97 18.68
CA ASN A 382 1.97 -1.33 17.57
C ASN A 382 2.81 -0.26 16.87
N GLY A 383 4.14 -0.34 17.00
CA GLY A 383 5.06 0.61 16.37
C GLY A 383 5.21 0.34 14.88
N ALA A 384 5.17 1.38 14.06
CA ALA A 384 5.46 1.33 12.63
C ALA A 384 5.93 2.68 12.11
N GLN A 385 6.76 2.67 11.07
CA GLN A 385 7.17 3.87 10.36
C GLN A 385 6.18 4.19 9.25
N ILE A 386 5.32 5.20 9.45
CA ILE A 386 4.19 5.53 8.56
C ILE A 386 4.10 7.03 8.31
N TYR A 387 3.12 7.45 7.50
CA TYR A 387 2.86 8.87 7.29
C TYR A 387 2.68 9.60 8.63
N GLY A 388 3.34 10.75 8.77
CA GLY A 388 3.31 11.56 10.00
C GLY A 388 4.37 11.18 11.05
N CYS A 389 5.19 10.17 10.79
CA CYS A 389 6.40 9.87 11.57
C CYS A 389 7.59 10.73 11.10
N SER A 390 8.77 10.13 10.86
CA SER A 390 9.97 10.90 10.47
C SER A 390 9.97 11.40 9.02
N GLY A 391 9.08 10.90 8.16
CA GLY A 391 9.00 11.27 6.73
C GLY A 391 10.10 10.68 5.86
N ALA A 392 10.78 9.63 6.34
CA ALA A 392 11.77 8.86 5.59
C ALA A 392 11.81 7.41 6.12
N THR A 393 12.61 6.54 5.49
CA THR A 393 12.90 5.23 6.06
C THR A 393 13.66 5.35 7.39
N VAL A 394 13.51 4.35 8.24
CA VAL A 394 14.32 4.18 9.46
C VAL A 394 15.14 2.88 9.35
N ASP A 395 16.04 2.65 10.30
CA ASP A 395 16.74 1.37 10.42
C ASP A 395 15.71 0.23 10.49
N VAL A 396 15.99 -0.86 9.78
CA VAL A 396 15.22 -2.09 9.93
C VAL A 396 15.25 -2.54 11.39
N MET A 397 14.19 -3.19 11.84
CA MET A 397 14.02 -3.67 13.22
C MET A 397 13.95 -2.56 14.28
N SER A 398 13.52 -1.35 13.89
CA SER A 398 13.26 -0.24 14.83
C SER A 398 12.02 -0.48 15.73
N PHE A 399 11.10 -1.34 15.28
CA PHE A 399 9.85 -1.65 15.97
C PHE A 399 9.81 -3.10 16.46
N ALA A 400 8.76 -3.47 17.20
CA ALA A 400 8.62 -4.84 17.70
C ALA A 400 8.33 -5.83 16.55
N PRO A 401 8.84 -7.08 16.62
CA PRO A 401 8.49 -8.10 15.66
C PRO A 401 7.07 -8.63 15.87
N ASN A 402 6.50 -9.24 14.84
CA ASN A 402 5.25 -9.98 14.94
C ASN A 402 5.44 -11.37 15.59
N GLY A 403 4.37 -12.17 15.68
CA GLY A 403 4.40 -13.48 16.33
C GLY A 403 5.30 -14.55 15.67
N TYR A 404 5.80 -14.30 14.45
CA TYR A 404 6.78 -15.15 13.78
C TYR A 404 8.21 -14.58 13.82
N GLY A 405 8.43 -13.46 14.52
CA GLY A 405 9.75 -12.83 14.62
C GLY A 405 10.12 -11.95 13.43
N LEU A 406 9.16 -11.57 12.59
CA LEU A 406 9.38 -10.66 11.45
C LEU A 406 9.17 -9.21 11.88
N TYR A 407 10.04 -8.34 11.39
CA TYR A 407 10.04 -6.90 11.62
C TYR A 407 9.50 -6.17 10.40
N ASP A 408 8.98 -4.97 10.65
CA ASP A 408 8.62 -3.99 9.62
C ASP A 408 7.63 -4.56 8.56
N MET A 409 6.78 -5.51 8.96
CA MET A 409 5.71 -6.05 8.09
C MET A 409 4.58 -5.03 7.83
N ALA A 410 4.63 -3.87 8.47
CA ALA A 410 3.70 -2.76 8.30
C ALA A 410 4.48 -1.44 8.38
N GLY A 411 4.45 -0.65 7.32
CA GLY A 411 5.22 0.59 7.19
C GLY A 411 6.69 0.36 6.81
N ASN A 412 7.51 1.38 7.07
CA ASN A 412 8.88 1.56 6.60
C ASN A 412 8.97 1.64 5.06
N VAL A 413 8.92 0.54 4.33
CA VAL A 413 8.76 0.56 2.87
C VAL A 413 7.70 -0.42 2.38
N TRP A 414 7.06 -0.08 1.27
CA TRP A 414 6.31 -1.05 0.49
C TRP A 414 7.23 -2.18 0.03
N GLU A 415 6.71 -3.40 -0.01
CA GLU A 415 7.51 -4.56 -0.39
C GLU A 415 6.99 -5.24 -1.65
N TRP A 416 7.88 -5.39 -2.64
CA TRP A 416 7.62 -6.22 -3.81
C TRP A 416 7.39 -7.68 -3.44
N VAL A 417 6.33 -8.29 -3.99
CA VAL A 417 6.11 -9.74 -3.98
C VAL A 417 6.10 -10.30 -5.41
N ALA A 418 6.12 -11.62 -5.56
CA ALA A 418 6.28 -12.28 -6.86
C ALA A 418 5.09 -12.05 -7.81
N ASP A 419 3.90 -11.92 -7.26
CA ASP A 419 2.62 -12.02 -7.97
C ASP A 419 2.38 -10.83 -8.92
N TRP A 420 1.73 -11.13 -10.05
CA TRP A 420 1.06 -10.08 -10.83
C TRP A 420 -0.17 -9.59 -10.07
N TYR A 421 -0.49 -8.31 -10.21
CA TYR A 421 -1.67 -7.71 -9.59
C TYR A 421 -2.89 -7.84 -10.50
N ALA A 422 -4.00 -8.27 -9.92
CA ALA A 422 -5.35 -8.09 -10.45
C ALA A 422 -6.32 -7.85 -9.28
N ALA A 423 -7.19 -6.85 -9.44
CA ALA A 423 -8.10 -6.40 -8.39
C ALA A 423 -9.16 -7.46 -8.04
N ASP A 424 -9.54 -8.31 -8.99
CA ASP A 424 -10.52 -9.37 -8.84
C ASP A 424 -9.92 -10.75 -8.51
N TYR A 425 -8.59 -10.86 -8.38
CA TYR A 425 -7.90 -12.15 -8.22
C TYR A 425 -8.45 -12.99 -7.06
N TYR A 426 -8.70 -12.38 -5.90
CA TYR A 426 -9.23 -13.10 -4.73
C TYR A 426 -10.61 -13.72 -4.99
N ARG A 427 -11.44 -13.10 -5.85
CA ARG A 427 -12.76 -13.62 -6.24
C ARG A 427 -12.67 -14.77 -7.24
N SER A 428 -11.53 -14.91 -7.92
CA SER A 428 -11.28 -15.99 -8.88
C SER A 428 -10.76 -17.27 -8.23
N LEU A 429 -10.30 -17.18 -6.98
CA LEU A 429 -9.76 -18.32 -6.23
C LEU A 429 -10.87 -19.22 -5.70
N THR A 430 -10.59 -20.52 -5.64
CA THR A 430 -11.42 -21.49 -4.93
C THR A 430 -11.08 -21.50 -3.45
N ASP A 431 -12.01 -21.96 -2.60
CA ASP A 431 -11.89 -21.99 -1.13
C ASP A 431 -10.74 -22.88 -0.59
N ASP A 432 -9.99 -23.54 -1.47
CA ASP A 432 -8.90 -24.48 -1.19
C ASP A 432 -7.61 -24.14 -1.97
N ALA A 433 -7.43 -22.88 -2.35
CA ALA A 433 -6.24 -22.42 -3.07
C ALA A 433 -4.94 -22.84 -2.35
N HIS A 434 -4.12 -23.63 -3.05
CA HIS A 434 -2.89 -24.20 -2.52
C HIS A 434 -1.67 -23.56 -3.20
N ASN A 435 -0.84 -22.86 -2.41
CA ASN A 435 0.29 -22.06 -2.90
C ASN A 435 -0.07 -21.14 -4.09
N PRO A 436 -1.08 -20.26 -3.99
CA PRO A 436 -1.43 -19.36 -5.08
C PRO A 436 -0.23 -18.46 -5.45
N GLN A 437 -0.08 -18.21 -6.76
CA GLN A 437 1.04 -17.47 -7.35
C GLN A 437 0.59 -16.19 -8.08
N GLY A 438 -0.65 -15.76 -7.85
CA GLY A 438 -1.26 -14.67 -8.59
C GLY A 438 -1.81 -15.11 -9.95
N PRO A 439 -2.40 -14.18 -10.71
CA PRO A 439 -2.72 -14.39 -12.11
C PRO A 439 -1.45 -14.54 -12.96
N SER A 440 -1.57 -15.16 -14.13
CA SER A 440 -0.44 -15.36 -15.05
C SER A 440 0.09 -14.07 -15.69
N SER A 441 -0.72 -13.00 -15.67
CA SER A 441 -0.41 -11.65 -16.14
C SER A 441 -1.21 -10.61 -15.35
N GLY A 442 -0.77 -9.35 -15.35
CA GLY A 442 -1.50 -8.27 -14.70
C GLY A 442 -0.98 -6.89 -15.09
N GLU A 443 -1.64 -5.86 -14.58
CA GLU A 443 -1.35 -4.44 -14.88
C GLU A 443 -0.13 -3.90 -14.12
N GLY A 444 0.39 -4.68 -13.17
CA GLY A 444 1.56 -4.36 -12.36
C GLY A 444 1.93 -5.53 -11.45
N ARG A 445 3.00 -5.40 -10.68
CA ARG A 445 3.34 -6.36 -9.63
C ARG A 445 2.76 -5.91 -8.30
N VAL A 446 2.46 -6.86 -7.44
CA VAL A 446 1.87 -6.57 -6.14
C VAL A 446 2.92 -5.97 -5.19
N LEU A 447 2.50 -4.95 -4.46
CA LEU A 447 3.15 -4.35 -3.30
C LEU A 447 2.32 -4.62 -2.05
N ARG A 448 3.01 -4.85 -0.92
CA ARG A 448 2.40 -5.13 0.39
C ARG A 448 3.01 -4.26 1.51
N GLY A 449 2.29 -4.12 2.63
CA GLY A 449 2.81 -3.57 3.90
C GLY A 449 2.68 -2.06 4.11
N GLY A 450 2.67 -1.26 3.03
CA GLY A 450 2.70 0.20 3.14
C GLY A 450 4.09 0.74 3.49
N GLY A 451 4.34 2.02 3.22
CA GLY A 451 5.62 2.68 3.50
C GLY A 451 5.53 3.82 4.52
N TRP A 452 6.67 4.47 4.76
CA TRP A 452 6.79 5.68 5.60
C TRP A 452 5.92 6.85 5.12
N ASP A 453 5.43 6.80 3.89
CA ASP A 453 4.56 7.78 3.24
C ASP A 453 3.07 7.36 3.24
N SER A 454 2.74 6.21 3.84
CA SER A 454 1.43 5.58 3.75
C SER A 454 0.58 5.78 5.00
N TYR A 455 -0.73 5.97 4.80
CA TYR A 455 -1.72 6.00 5.89
C TYR A 455 -2.27 4.60 6.20
N ASN A 456 -2.38 3.76 5.17
CA ASN A 456 -2.90 2.41 5.28
C ASN A 456 -1.72 1.43 5.28
N VAL A 457 -1.55 0.74 6.41
CA VAL A 457 -0.53 -0.32 6.61
C VAL A 457 -1.18 -1.60 7.12
N ARG A 458 -2.46 -1.81 6.77
CA ARG A 458 -3.16 -3.05 7.12
C ARG A 458 -2.43 -4.23 6.48
N VAL A 459 -2.42 -5.36 7.17
CA VAL A 459 -1.80 -6.60 6.71
C VAL A 459 -2.40 -7.10 5.39
N SER A 460 -3.69 -6.84 5.16
CA SER A 460 -4.43 -7.20 3.94
C SER A 460 -4.28 -6.18 2.80
N ALA A 461 -3.78 -4.98 3.09
CA ALA A 461 -3.64 -3.94 2.08
C ALA A 461 -2.64 -4.38 1.00
N ARG A 462 -3.05 -4.16 -0.24
CA ARG A 462 -2.31 -4.55 -1.45
C ARG A 462 -2.40 -3.43 -2.47
N PHE A 463 -1.40 -3.34 -3.32
CA PHE A 463 -1.38 -2.33 -4.38
C PHE A 463 -0.67 -2.87 -5.61
N GLY A 464 -1.22 -2.64 -6.79
CA GLY A 464 -0.58 -2.96 -8.07
C GLY A 464 0.30 -1.81 -8.54
N PHE A 465 1.56 -2.10 -8.88
CA PHE A 465 2.46 -1.05 -9.36
C PHE A 465 3.37 -1.53 -10.49
N GLU A 466 3.75 -0.60 -11.37
CA GLU A 466 4.52 -0.90 -12.58
C GLU A 466 5.91 -1.49 -12.21
N PRO A 467 6.28 -2.69 -12.68
CA PRO A 467 7.49 -3.38 -12.22
C PRO A 467 8.82 -2.71 -12.56
N VAL A 468 8.86 -1.73 -13.49
CA VAL A 468 10.10 -1.06 -13.92
C VAL A 468 10.46 0.19 -13.12
N VAL A 469 9.57 0.65 -12.24
CA VAL A 469 9.75 1.92 -11.53
C VAL A 469 10.70 1.81 -10.35
N TRP A 470 11.31 2.94 -9.99
CA TRP A 470 12.17 3.09 -8.81
C TRP A 470 11.61 4.20 -7.93
N VAL A 471 11.09 3.84 -6.75
CA VAL A 471 10.50 4.79 -5.80
C VAL A 471 11.24 4.69 -4.46
N ASN A 472 11.35 5.83 -3.77
CA ASN A 472 12.08 5.96 -2.50
C ASN A 472 11.36 5.36 -1.29
N SER A 473 10.11 4.91 -1.46
CA SER A 473 9.30 4.23 -0.44
C SER A 473 9.01 2.76 -0.77
N ILE A 474 9.67 2.20 -1.80
CA ILE A 474 9.52 0.80 -2.20
C ILE A 474 10.86 0.06 -2.05
N GLY A 475 10.83 -1.05 -1.32
CA GLY A 475 11.90 -2.03 -1.20
C GLY A 475 11.35 -3.46 -1.34
N PHE A 476 11.94 -4.41 -0.63
CA PHE A 476 11.53 -5.83 -0.69
C PHE A 476 12.20 -6.66 0.41
N ARG A 477 11.71 -7.88 0.58
CA ARG A 477 12.36 -8.96 1.34
C ARG A 477 12.32 -10.26 0.53
N CYS A 478 13.22 -11.20 0.78
CA CYS A 478 13.26 -12.47 0.07
C CYS A 478 12.62 -13.62 0.86
N SER A 479 12.21 -14.67 0.14
CA SER A 479 11.82 -15.97 0.68
C SER A 479 12.56 -17.11 -0.01
N ARG A 480 12.46 -18.32 0.57
CA ARG A 480 13.05 -19.55 0.03
C ARG A 480 12.23 -20.76 0.44
N SER A 481 11.88 -21.61 -0.52
CA SER A 481 11.20 -22.89 -0.24
C SER A 481 12.10 -23.85 0.57
N LEU A 482 11.50 -24.80 1.27
CA LEU A 482 12.25 -25.92 1.84
C LEU A 482 12.77 -26.87 0.75
N PRO A 483 13.92 -27.54 0.96
CA PRO A 483 14.46 -28.54 0.03
C PRO A 483 13.56 -29.75 -0.19
#